data_AF-A0AAW0FHR8-F1
#
_entry.id   AF-A0AAW0FHR8-F1
#
_cell.length_a   1.000
_cell.length_b   1.000
_cell.length_c   1.000
_cell.angle_alpha   90.00
_cell.angle_beta   90.00
_cell.angle_gamma   90.00
#
_symmetry.space_group_name_H-M   'P 1'
#
loop_
_entity.id
_entity.type
_entity.pdbx_description
1 polymer ?
#
loop_
_entity_poly.entity_id
_entity_poly.type
_entity_poly.pdbx_seq_one_letter_code
_entity_poly.pdbx_strand_id
1 'polypeptide(L)'
;MKMGDWYKTKEIILKGDKWIIDEMKKSGLRGRGGAGFPSGLKWSFMNPPGWEKNVGPRYLVVNADEGEPGGEFYNEANILQEAINEAYAAGFLGKDACGSGYPFDVYLHRGMGAYICGEETALIESIEGKAGKPRLKPPFPAGVGLFGRPTYRCQC
;
A
#
# COMPACT_ATOMS: atom_id res chain seq x y z
N MET A 1 -10.90 -7.90 -19.44
CA MET A 1 -9.44 -7.83 -19.21
C MET A 1 -8.76 -8.96 -19.95
N LYS A 2 -7.75 -8.66 -20.78
CA LYS A 2 -7.16 -9.62 -21.73
C LYS A 2 -5.80 -10.20 -21.30
N MET A 3 -5.14 -9.58 -20.30
CA MET A 3 -3.77 -9.91 -19.88
C MET A 3 -3.67 -10.77 -18.62
N GLY A 4 -4.81 -11.22 -18.07
CA GLY A 4 -4.83 -12.01 -16.82
C GLY A 4 -4.92 -11.17 -15.55
N ASP A 5 -5.12 -9.87 -15.65
CA ASP A 5 -5.38 -9.01 -14.49
C ASP A 5 -6.62 -9.48 -13.73
N TRP A 6 -6.54 -9.46 -12.40
CA TRP A 6 -7.55 -9.98 -11.47
C TRP A 6 -7.85 -11.49 -11.56
N TYR A 7 -7.08 -12.24 -12.35
CA TYR A 7 -7.26 -13.68 -12.47
C TYR A 7 -6.98 -14.37 -11.13
N LYS A 8 -7.98 -15.11 -10.64
CA LYS A 8 -7.90 -15.89 -9.40
C LYS A 8 -7.54 -15.08 -8.14
N THR A 9 -7.72 -13.75 -8.16
CA THR A 9 -7.46 -12.91 -6.98
C THR A 9 -8.30 -13.36 -5.77
N LYS A 10 -9.55 -13.77 -6.00
CA LYS A 10 -10.39 -14.38 -4.94
C LYS A 10 -9.75 -15.62 -4.32
N GLU A 11 -9.22 -16.54 -5.13
CA GLU A 11 -8.55 -17.74 -4.63
C GLU A 11 -7.30 -17.39 -3.81
N ILE A 12 -6.55 -16.36 -4.23
CA ILE A 12 -5.38 -15.86 -3.50
C ILE A 12 -5.79 -15.27 -2.15
N ILE A 13 -6.82 -14.42 -2.11
CA ILE A 13 -7.33 -13.82 -0.87
C ILE A 13 -7.76 -14.91 0.12
N LEU A 14 -8.49 -15.93 -0.36
CA LEU A 14 -9.01 -17.01 0.47
C LEU A 14 -7.91 -17.94 1.05
N LYS A 15 -6.70 -17.94 0.50
CA LYS A 15 -5.56 -18.68 1.08
C LYS A 15 -5.03 -18.04 2.37
N GLY A 16 -5.38 -16.78 2.62
CA GLY A 16 -5.04 -16.05 3.85
C GLY A 16 -3.67 -15.38 3.82
N ASP A 17 -3.48 -14.43 4.75
CA ASP A 17 -2.31 -13.56 4.85
C ASP A 17 -1.02 -14.35 5.09
N LYS A 18 -1.06 -15.38 5.95
CA LYS A 18 0.11 -16.21 6.27
C LYS A 18 0.67 -16.88 5.02
N TRP A 19 -0.20 -17.46 4.20
CA TRP A 19 0.22 -18.11 2.95
C TRP A 19 0.84 -17.09 1.99
N ILE A 20 0.21 -15.93 1.82
CA ILE A 20 0.70 -14.86 0.95
C ILE A 20 2.10 -14.38 1.40
N ILE A 21 2.28 -14.12 2.70
CA ILE A 21 3.56 -13.66 3.26
C ILE A 21 4.65 -14.72 3.06
N ASP A 22 4.33 -15.99 3.27
CA ASP A 22 5.31 -17.07 3.12
C ASP A 22 5.72 -17.27 1.66
N GLU A 23 4.79 -17.21 0.71
CA GLU A 23 5.13 -17.24 -0.73
C GLU A 23 6.01 -16.05 -1.14
N MET A 24 5.75 -14.87 -0.59
CA MET A 24 6.55 -13.67 -0.85
C MET A 24 7.94 -13.71 -0.22
N LYS A 25 8.12 -14.45 0.88
CA LYS A 25 9.45 -14.75 1.43
C LYS A 25 10.18 -15.75 0.55
N LYS A 26 9.50 -16.80 0.08
CA LYS A 26 10.09 -17.82 -0.80
C LYS A 26 10.52 -17.27 -2.15
N SER A 27 9.77 -16.30 -2.71
CA SER A 27 10.12 -15.66 -3.98
C SER A 27 11.43 -14.86 -3.92
N GLY A 28 11.91 -14.52 -2.73
CA GLY A 28 13.12 -13.70 -2.56
C GLY A 28 12.95 -12.25 -3.02
N LEU A 29 11.71 -11.79 -3.20
CA LEU A 29 11.46 -10.41 -3.66
C LEU A 29 12.05 -9.40 -2.68
N ARG A 30 12.76 -8.42 -3.23
CA ARG A 30 13.33 -7.28 -2.52
C ARG A 30 12.65 -5.98 -2.95
N GLY A 31 12.52 -5.03 -2.03
CA GLY A 31 11.92 -3.74 -2.29
C GLY A 31 12.66 -2.97 -3.39
N ARG A 32 11.90 -2.35 -4.30
CA ARG A 32 12.42 -1.63 -5.48
C ARG A 32 12.77 -0.17 -5.23
N GLY A 33 12.33 0.42 -4.13
CA GLY A 33 12.62 1.82 -3.74
C GLY A 33 14.02 2.06 -3.14
N GLY A 34 15.07 1.44 -3.68
CA GLY A 34 16.48 1.70 -3.31
C GLY A 34 17.01 0.99 -2.06
N ALA A 35 16.19 0.75 -1.03
CA ALA A 35 16.65 0.11 0.21
C ALA A 35 16.89 -1.42 0.11
N GLY A 36 16.34 -2.08 -0.92
CA GLY A 36 16.59 -3.51 -1.18
C GLY A 36 16.14 -4.49 -0.08
N PHE A 37 15.29 -4.04 0.84
CA PHE A 37 14.82 -4.85 1.99
C PHE A 37 13.92 -6.01 1.51
N PRO A 38 14.04 -7.23 2.05
CA PRO A 38 13.19 -8.35 1.66
C PRO A 38 11.70 -8.08 1.91
N SER A 39 10.89 -8.06 0.85
CA SER A 39 9.49 -7.62 0.88
C SER A 39 8.64 -8.50 1.79
N GLY A 40 8.74 -9.84 1.66
CA GLY A 40 7.98 -10.77 2.49
C GLY A 40 8.31 -10.69 3.99
N LEU A 41 9.56 -10.35 4.34
CA LEU A 41 9.93 -10.09 5.73
C LEU A 41 9.30 -8.79 6.23
N LYS A 42 9.32 -7.72 5.43
CA LYS A 42 8.71 -6.43 5.79
C LYS A 42 7.21 -6.57 6.02
N TRP A 43 6.52 -7.38 5.22
CA TRP A 43 5.08 -7.65 5.37
C TRP A 43 4.77 -8.33 6.70
N SER A 44 5.64 -9.24 7.15
CA SER A 44 5.42 -9.93 8.42
C SER A 44 5.46 -9.02 9.65
N PHE A 45 6.11 -7.85 9.57
CA PHE A 45 6.09 -6.86 10.66
C PHE A 45 4.72 -6.19 10.84
N MET A 46 3.84 -6.27 9.83
CA MET A 46 2.47 -5.78 9.95
C MET A 46 1.60 -6.70 10.81
N ASN A 47 1.99 -7.96 11.00
CA ASN A 47 1.22 -8.97 11.70
C ASN A 47 1.98 -9.49 12.95
N PRO A 48 2.30 -8.63 13.94
CA PRO A 48 2.94 -9.08 15.17
C PRO A 48 2.03 -10.06 15.96
N PRO A 49 2.56 -10.86 16.90
CA PRO A 49 1.74 -11.76 17.70
C PRO A 49 0.55 -11.04 18.35
N GLY A 50 -0.67 -11.54 18.12
CA GLY A 50 -1.91 -10.93 18.63
C GLY A 50 -2.40 -9.71 17.86
N TRP A 51 -1.89 -9.47 16.64
CA TRP A 51 -2.31 -8.36 15.78
C TRP A 51 -3.82 -8.34 15.50
N GLU A 52 -4.46 -9.52 15.48
CA GLU A 52 -5.91 -9.73 15.30
C GLU A 52 -6.75 -9.04 16.37
N LYS A 53 -6.19 -8.83 17.57
CA LYS A 53 -6.87 -8.13 18.68
C LYS A 53 -6.94 -6.62 18.46
N ASN A 54 -6.11 -6.07 17.57
CA ASN A 54 -6.20 -4.66 17.21
C ASN A 54 -7.32 -4.47 16.20
N VAL A 55 -8.47 -4.00 16.68
CA VAL A 55 -9.70 -3.76 15.90
C VAL A 55 -9.57 -2.56 14.94
N GLY A 56 -8.45 -1.84 14.97
CA GLY A 56 -8.22 -0.67 14.12
C GLY A 56 -7.84 -1.04 12.68
N PRO A 57 -8.14 -0.18 11.70
CA PRO A 57 -7.71 -0.38 10.33
C PRO A 57 -6.18 -0.36 10.23
N ARG A 58 -5.65 -1.13 9.27
CA ARG A 58 -4.24 -1.10 8.87
C ARG A 58 -4.18 -0.51 7.47
N TYR A 59 -3.18 0.33 7.21
CA TYR A 59 -3.08 1.03 5.94
C TYR A 59 -1.95 0.46 5.08
N LEU A 60 -2.23 0.36 3.79
CA LEU A 60 -1.25 0.15 2.73
C LEU A 60 -1.08 1.47 2.00
N VAL A 61 0.14 2.00 2.00
CA VAL A 61 0.50 3.19 1.22
C VAL A 61 1.38 2.75 0.07
N VAL A 62 0.86 2.86 -1.15
CA VAL A 62 1.64 2.64 -2.37
C VAL A 62 2.27 3.97 -2.76
N ASN A 63 3.60 4.02 -2.76
CA ASN A 63 4.35 5.20 -3.15
C ASN A 63 4.53 5.21 -4.67
N ALA A 64 3.78 6.08 -5.34
CA ALA A 64 3.96 6.41 -6.75
C ALA A 64 4.64 7.79 -6.95
N ASP A 65 5.12 8.42 -5.86
CA ASP A 65 5.92 9.64 -5.92
C ASP A 65 7.39 9.25 -6.14
N GLU A 66 7.80 9.23 -7.41
CA GLU A 66 9.17 8.86 -7.83
C GLU A 66 10.13 10.06 -7.87
N GLY A 67 9.69 11.24 -7.39
CA GLY A 67 10.59 12.37 -7.17
C GLY A 67 11.17 12.99 -8.44
N GLU A 68 10.56 12.79 -9.61
CA GLU A 68 10.97 13.51 -10.80
C GLU A 68 10.68 15.02 -10.62
N PRO A 69 11.69 15.90 -10.81
CA PRO A 69 11.46 17.35 -10.75
C PRO A 69 10.47 17.74 -11.85
N GLY A 70 9.32 18.29 -11.46
CA GLY A 70 8.27 18.70 -12.40
C GLY A 70 6.91 18.07 -12.18
N GLY A 71 6.69 17.34 -11.08
CA GLY A 71 5.39 16.97 -10.50
C GLY A 71 4.16 17.11 -11.40
N GLU A 72 3.98 16.23 -12.39
CA GLU A 72 2.87 16.35 -13.34
C GLU A 72 2.31 14.98 -13.78
N PHE A 73 2.30 13.97 -12.90
CA PHE A 73 1.56 12.71 -13.15
C PHE A 73 0.03 12.92 -13.10
N TYR A 74 -0.48 13.98 -13.71
CA TYR A 74 -1.89 14.32 -13.75
C TYR A 74 -2.65 13.33 -14.63
N ASN A 75 -2.13 13.02 -15.82
CA ASN A 75 -2.77 12.10 -16.75
C ASN A 75 -2.77 10.68 -16.19
N GLU A 76 -1.65 10.25 -15.62
CA GLU A 76 -1.46 8.95 -14.98
C GLU A 76 -2.36 8.82 -13.75
N ALA A 77 -2.50 9.88 -12.95
CA ALA A 77 -3.44 9.89 -11.84
C ALA A 77 -4.90 9.77 -12.31
N ASN A 78 -5.27 10.43 -13.41
CA ASN A 78 -6.63 10.29 -13.96
C ASN A 78 -6.88 8.87 -14.49
N ILE A 79 -5.92 8.30 -15.24
CA ILE A 79 -6.00 6.92 -15.73
C ILE A 79 -6.10 5.93 -14.56
N LEU A 80 -5.31 6.14 -13.51
CA LEU A 80 -5.37 5.31 -12.32
C LEU A 80 -6.71 5.45 -11.60
N GLN A 81 -7.27 6.67 -11.52
CA GLN A 81 -8.58 6.89 -10.95
C GLN A 81 -9.69 6.23 -11.77
N GLU A 82 -9.61 6.27 -13.10
CA GLU A 82 -10.52 5.53 -13.99
C GLU A 82 -10.41 4.02 -13.76
N ALA A 83 -9.19 3.47 -13.70
CA ALA A 83 -8.97 2.05 -13.40
C ALA A 83 -9.50 1.64 -12.01
N ILE A 84 -9.33 2.51 -11.00
CA ILE A 84 -9.93 2.31 -9.67
C ILE A 84 -11.45 2.26 -9.77
N ASN A 85 -12.06 3.21 -10.49
CA ASN A 85 -13.51 3.25 -10.68
C ASN A 85 -14.03 2.01 -11.42
N GLU A 86 -13.33 1.55 -12.46
CA GLU A 86 -13.62 0.30 -13.16
C GLU A 86 -13.54 -0.91 -12.22
N ALA A 87 -12.52 -0.98 -11.36
CA ALA A 87 -12.36 -2.05 -10.40
C ALA A 87 -13.48 -2.05 -9.33
N TYR A 88 -13.93 -0.88 -8.89
CA TYR A 88 -15.10 -0.75 -8.03
C TYR A 88 -16.39 -1.19 -8.75
N ALA A 89 -16.61 -0.75 -9.99
CA ALA A 89 -17.78 -1.14 -10.78
C ALA A 89 -17.84 -2.65 -11.05
N ALA A 90 -16.69 -3.29 -11.23
CA ALA A 90 -16.56 -4.73 -11.42
C ALA A 90 -16.63 -5.55 -10.11
N GLY A 91 -16.70 -4.89 -8.94
CA GLY A 91 -16.72 -5.57 -7.64
C GLY A 91 -15.38 -6.17 -7.21
N PHE A 92 -14.27 -5.71 -7.80
CA PHE A 92 -12.93 -6.12 -7.38
C PHE A 92 -12.46 -5.42 -6.11
N LEU A 93 -12.98 -4.21 -5.85
CA LEU A 93 -12.71 -3.39 -4.67
C LEU A 93 -14.01 -3.04 -3.94
N GLY A 94 -13.89 -2.67 -2.66
CA GLY A 94 -15.00 -2.26 -1.81
C GLY A 94 -15.22 -3.18 -0.62
N LYS A 95 -16.48 -3.24 -0.14
CA LYS A 95 -16.87 -4.00 1.05
C LYS A 95 -16.63 -5.52 0.94
N ASP A 96 -16.60 -6.03 -0.29
CA ASP A 96 -16.35 -7.43 -0.59
C ASP A 96 -15.45 -7.55 -1.83
N ALA A 97 -14.14 -7.37 -1.63
CA ALA A 97 -13.16 -7.36 -2.71
C ALA A 97 -13.13 -8.71 -3.44
N CYS A 98 -13.40 -8.69 -4.75
CA CYS A 98 -13.45 -9.87 -5.60
C CYS A 98 -14.46 -10.94 -5.13
N GLY A 99 -15.47 -10.59 -4.32
CA GLY A 99 -16.43 -11.55 -3.76
C GLY A 99 -15.81 -12.55 -2.77
N SER A 100 -14.75 -12.16 -2.06
CA SER A 100 -13.99 -12.99 -1.12
C SER A 100 -14.45 -12.90 0.35
N GLY A 101 -15.32 -11.95 0.68
CA GLY A 101 -15.70 -11.54 2.02
C GLY A 101 -14.73 -10.55 2.67
N TYR A 102 -13.66 -10.14 1.99
CA TYR A 102 -12.64 -9.25 2.53
C TYR A 102 -12.88 -7.79 2.11
N PRO A 103 -13.11 -6.85 3.05
CA PRO A 103 -13.27 -5.44 2.72
C PRO A 103 -11.92 -4.81 2.38
N PHE A 104 -11.80 -4.21 1.20
CA PHE A 104 -10.58 -3.53 0.76
C PHE A 104 -10.89 -2.36 -0.17
N ASP A 105 -10.58 -1.15 0.30
CA ASP A 105 -10.78 0.09 -0.41
C ASP A 105 -9.46 0.71 -0.86
N VAL A 106 -9.48 1.37 -2.02
CA VAL A 106 -8.31 2.06 -2.59
C VAL A 106 -8.68 3.52 -2.83
N TYR A 107 -7.86 4.41 -2.28
CA TYR A 107 -8.01 5.85 -2.44
C TYR A 107 -6.76 6.42 -3.11
N LEU A 108 -6.96 7.23 -4.14
CA LEU A 108 -5.88 7.96 -4.79
C LEU A 108 -5.66 9.30 -4.10
N HIS A 109 -4.44 9.55 -3.64
CA HIS A 109 -4.02 10.84 -3.07
C HIS A 109 -2.90 11.43 -3.93
N ARG A 110 -3.09 12.66 -4.42
CA ARG A 110 -2.10 13.36 -5.24
C ARG A 110 -1.29 14.33 -4.38
N GLY A 111 0.03 14.23 -4.46
CA GLY A 111 0.95 15.21 -3.88
C GLY A 111 1.05 16.49 -4.72
N MET A 112 1.93 17.41 -4.31
CA MET A 112 2.20 18.68 -5.00
C MET A 112 3.68 18.83 -5.41
N GLY A 113 4.31 17.75 -5.87
CA GLY A 113 5.65 17.78 -6.49
C GLY A 113 6.83 18.00 -5.52
N ALA A 114 6.71 17.55 -4.27
CA ALA A 114 7.78 17.65 -3.29
C ALA A 114 8.58 16.36 -3.21
N TYR A 115 9.82 16.34 -3.73
CA TYR A 115 10.71 15.16 -3.72
C TYR A 115 10.81 14.46 -2.36
N ILE A 116 10.83 15.24 -1.27
CA ILE A 116 10.93 14.71 0.10
C ILE A 116 9.74 13.80 0.47
N CYS A 117 8.57 14.02 -0.14
CA CYS A 117 7.39 13.19 0.07
C CYS A 117 7.54 11.77 -0.51
N GLY A 118 8.57 11.50 -1.31
CA GLY A 118 8.96 10.13 -1.68
C GLY A 118 9.59 9.33 -0.53
N GLU A 119 10.00 9.97 0.58
CA GLU A 119 10.46 9.27 1.80
C GLU A 119 9.27 8.69 2.57
N GLU A 120 9.46 7.50 3.16
CA GLU A 120 8.37 6.70 3.75
C GLU A 120 7.54 7.42 4.82
N THR A 121 8.20 8.18 5.69
CA THR A 121 7.53 8.89 6.78
C THR A 121 7.06 10.28 6.39
N ALA A 122 7.78 10.94 5.48
CA ALA A 122 7.34 12.20 4.89
C ALA A 122 6.05 12.04 4.07
N LEU A 123 5.92 10.94 3.32
CA LEU A 123 4.69 10.60 2.59
C LEU A 123 3.49 10.51 3.52
N ILE A 124 3.66 9.85 4.68
CA ILE A 124 2.60 9.70 5.67
C ILE A 124 2.16 11.06 6.20
N GLU A 125 3.09 11.94 6.56
CA GLU A 125 2.78 13.30 7.01
C GLU A 125 2.07 14.11 5.92
N SER A 126 2.50 13.97 4.66
CA SER A 126 1.86 14.63 3.52
C SER A 126 0.41 14.17 3.32
N ILE A 127 0.14 12.86 3.41
CA ILE A 127 -1.23 12.31 3.30
C ILE A 127 -2.10 12.79 4.48
N GLU A 128 -1.51 12.99 5.67
CA GLU A 128 -2.19 13.57 6.83
C GLU A 128 -2.45 15.09 6.69
N GLY A 129 -2.04 15.72 5.59
CA GLY A 129 -2.22 17.15 5.32
C GLY A 129 -1.21 18.06 6.04
N LYS A 130 -0.15 17.49 6.59
CA LYS A 130 0.95 18.24 7.21
C LYS A 130 2.06 18.47 6.19
N ALA A 131 3.02 19.33 6.54
CA ALA A 131 4.24 19.45 5.75
C ALA A 131 4.96 18.09 5.72
N GLY A 132 5.41 17.64 4.54
CA GLY A 132 6.11 16.36 4.32
C GLY A 132 7.50 16.30 4.96
N LYS A 133 7.57 16.47 6.27
CA LYS A 133 8.79 16.35 7.08
C LYS A 133 8.91 14.92 7.56
N PRO A 134 10.05 14.24 7.33
CA PRO A 134 10.25 12.89 7.85
C PRO A 134 10.02 12.80 9.36
N ARG A 135 9.40 11.71 9.82
CA ARG A 135 9.25 11.41 11.25
C ARG A 135 10.54 10.79 11.77
N LEU A 136 10.90 11.13 13.01
CA LEU A 136 11.96 10.43 13.74
C LEU A 136 11.54 8.96 13.96
N LYS A 137 12.48 8.05 13.70
CA LYS A 137 12.35 6.61 13.99
C LYS A 137 13.16 6.34 15.27
N PRO A 138 12.62 5.70 16.32
CA PRO A 138 11.24 5.21 16.50
C PRO A 138 10.19 6.31 16.80
N PRO A 139 8.88 6.06 16.57
CA PRO A 139 8.26 4.78 16.19
C PRO A 139 8.34 4.45 14.69
N PHE A 140 8.34 3.15 14.36
CA PHE A 140 8.33 2.68 12.97
C PHE A 140 6.89 2.63 12.40
N PRO A 141 6.70 2.88 11.08
CA PRO A 141 5.37 2.88 10.45
C PRO A 141 4.57 1.59 10.63
N ALA A 142 5.24 0.43 10.67
CA ALA A 142 4.60 -0.86 10.88
C ALA A 142 3.87 -0.98 12.24
N GLY A 143 4.26 -0.16 13.23
CA GLY A 143 3.54 -0.02 14.49
C GLY A 143 2.63 1.21 14.51
N VAL A 144 3.21 2.38 14.22
CA VAL A 144 2.52 3.68 14.28
C VAL A 144 2.86 4.48 13.02
N GLY A 145 1.99 4.41 12.03
CA GLY A 145 2.12 5.09 10.74
C GLY A 145 0.99 6.08 10.48
N LEU A 146 0.32 5.93 9.35
CA LEU A 146 -0.78 6.78 8.89
C LEU A 146 -1.92 6.81 9.91
N PHE A 147 -2.31 8.01 10.33
CA PHE A 147 -3.33 8.25 11.36
C PHE A 147 -3.06 7.50 12.68
N GLY A 148 -1.79 7.26 13.00
CA GLY A 148 -1.38 6.50 14.17
C GLY A 148 -1.67 5.00 14.11
N ARG A 149 -2.00 4.47 12.92
CA ARG A 149 -2.30 3.05 12.71
C ARG A 149 -1.12 2.31 12.05
N PRO A 150 -1.00 0.98 12.23
CA PRO A 150 -0.02 0.17 11.52
C PRO A 150 -0.11 0.42 10.02
N THR A 151 1.00 0.82 9.42
CA THR A 151 1.07 1.19 8.01
C THR A 151 2.26 0.56 7.33
N TYR A 152 2.01 -0.06 6.18
CA TYR A 152 3.06 -0.56 5.31
C TYR A 152 3.19 0.34 4.08
N ARG A 153 4.42 0.72 3.75
CA ARG A 153 4.74 1.42 2.50
C ARG A 153 5.47 0.48 1.54
N CYS A 154 4.97 0.40 0.31
CA CYS A 154 5.69 -0.14 -0.85
C CYS A 154 5.92 0.96 -1.91
N GLN A 155 6.91 0.77 -2.76
CA GLN A 155 7.05 1.51 -4.02
C GLN A 155 6.17 0.84 -5.09
N CYS A 156 5.75 1.58 -6.12
CA CYS A 156 5.31 0.97 -7.38
C CYS A 156 6.36 0.01 -7.98
#